data_AF-A0A378VUK0-F1
#
_entry.id   AF-A0A378VUK0-F1
#
_cell.length_a   1.000
_cell.length_b   1.000
_cell.length_c   1.000
_cell.angle_alpha   90.00
_cell.angle_beta   90.00
_cell.angle_gamma   90.00
#
_symmetry.space_group_name_H-M   'P 1'
#
loop_
_entity.id
_entity.type
_entity.pdbx_description
1 polymer ?
#
loop_
_entity_poly.entity_id
_entity_poly.type
_entity_poly.pdbx_seq_one_letter_code
_entity_poly.pdbx_strand_id
1 'polypeptide(L)' 'MTDSLRQVHPEGAFYTWFDYRGAMFQRKLGLRIDHILVTSEMAAVLKDVRIDLETRALERPSDHAPVAAEFDL' A
#
# COMPACT_ATOMS: atom_id res chain seq x y z
N MET A 1 18.17 -0.27 -1.26
CA MET A 1 16.83 0.29 -0.98
C MET A 1 16.00 -0.80 -0.34
N THR A 2 15.19 -0.46 0.66
CA THR A 2 14.29 -1.37 1.39
C THR A 2 12.84 -1.09 1.00
N ASP A 3 12.04 -2.13 0.80
CA ASP A 3 10.59 -2.01 0.63
C ASP A 3 9.96 -1.73 1.99
N SER A 4 9.50 -0.49 2.22
CA SER A 4 9.04 -0.05 3.53
C SER A 4 7.83 -0.85 4.02
N LEU A 5 6.91 -1.20 3.11
CA LEU A 5 5.71 -1.96 3.47
C LEU A 5 6.08 -3.36 3.96
N ARG A 6 7.04 -4.02 3.31
CA ARG A 6 7.49 -5.37 3.73
C ARG A 6 8.39 -5.36 4.95
N GLN A 7 9.05 -4.23 5.24
CA GLN A 7 9.77 -4.07 6.51
C GLN A 7 8.80 -4.01 7.70
N VAL A 8 7.67 -3.30 7.57
CA VAL A 8 6.67 -3.18 8.63
C VAL A 8 5.72 -4.37 8.67
N HIS A 9 5.32 -4.87 7.50
CA HIS A 9 4.36 -5.98 7.34
C HIS A 9 4.98 -7.13 6.51
N PRO A 10 5.78 -8.00 7.13
CA PRO A 10 6.54 -9.04 6.42
C PRO A 10 5.65 -10.04 5.67
N GLU A 11 4.47 -10.33 6.21
CA GLU A 11 3.53 -11.34 5.70
C GLU A 11 2.17 -10.75 5.37
N GLY A 12 1.38 -11.43 4.56
CA GLY A 12 0.02 -11.01 4.21
C GLY A 12 -0.10 -10.30 2.85
N ALA A 13 -1.35 -10.20 2.41
CA ALA A 13 -1.73 -9.60 1.14
C ALA A 13 -2.05 -8.11 1.33
N PHE A 14 -1.25 -7.25 0.72
CA PHE A 14 -1.36 -5.80 0.78
C PHE A 14 -1.49 -5.25 -0.64
N TYR A 15 -2.67 -5.43 -1.24
CA TYR A 15 -2.92 -4.99 -2.61
C TYR A 15 -3.13 -3.49 -2.67
N THR A 16 -2.54 -2.87 -3.70
CA THR A 16 -2.63 -1.43 -3.97
C THR A 16 -3.41 -1.17 -5.24
N TRP A 17 -3.59 -2.16 -6.12
CA TRP A 17 -4.34 -2.04 -7.36
C TRP A 17 -5.41 -3.13 -7.48
N PHE A 18 -6.58 -2.75 -8.01
CA PHE A 18 -7.75 -3.62 -8.17
C PHE A 18 -8.49 -3.31 -9.48
N ASP A 19 -8.52 -4.27 -10.40
CA ASP A 19 -9.19 -4.15 -11.70
C ASP A 19 -10.68 -3.80 -11.55
N TYR A 20 -11.14 -2.79 -12.29
CA TYR A 20 -12.55 -2.39 -12.35
C TYR A 20 -13.46 -3.45 -12.97
N ARG A 21 -13.06 -4.09 -14.07
CA ARG A 21 -13.93 -4.92 -14.94
C ARG A 21 -14.52 -6.11 -14.19
N GLY A 22 -13.81 -6.63 -13.19
CA GLY A 22 -14.22 -7.79 -12.40
C GLY A 22 -14.69 -7.49 -10.99
N ALA A 23 -14.92 -6.22 -10.64
CA ALA A 23 -15.21 -5.77 -9.27
C ALA A 23 -14.20 -6.34 -8.25
N MET A 24 -12.91 -6.28 -8.59
CA MET A 24 -11.88 -7.03 -7.87
C MET A 24 -11.63 -6.49 -6.46
N PHE A 25 -11.86 -5.19 -6.24
CA PHE A 25 -11.79 -4.58 -4.91
C PHE A 25 -12.80 -5.19 -3.93
N GLN A 26 -14.06 -5.32 -4.33
CA GLN A 26 -15.12 -5.94 -3.54
C GLN A 26 -14.84 -7.43 -3.27
N ARG A 27 -14.12 -8.08 -4.20
CA ARG A 27 -13.70 -9.49 -4.09
C ARG A 27 -12.39 -9.69 -3.34
N LYS A 28 -11.73 -8.61 -2.89
CA LYS A 28 -10.41 -8.64 -2.23
C LYS A 28 -9.33 -9.33 -3.07
N LEU A 29 -9.37 -9.14 -4.39
CA LEU A 29 -8.37 -9.67 -5.33
C LEU A 29 -7.62 -8.48 -5.95
N GLY A 30 -6.29 -8.49 -5.92
CA GLY A 30 -5.53 -7.38 -6.45
C GLY A 30 -4.05 -7.70 -6.64
N LEU A 31 -3.31 -6.64 -6.96
CA LEU A 31 -1.86 -6.67 -7.07
C LEU A 31 -1.27 -5.61 -6.14
N ARG A 32 -0.04 -5.82 -5.68
CA ARG A 32 0.75 -4.80 -4.99
C ARG A 32 1.81 -4.30 -5.96
N ILE A 33 1.56 -3.14 -6.57
CA ILE A 33 2.42 -2.57 -7.62
C ILE A 33 2.80 -1.11 -7.33
N ASP A 34 2.31 -0.54 -6.24
CA ASP A 34 2.69 0.78 -5.75
C ASP A 34 3.58 0.59 -4.52
N HIS A 35 4.82 1.09 -4.60
CA HIS A 35 5.85 0.85 -3.59
C HIS A 35 6.47 2.16 -3.10
N ILE A 36 6.82 2.18 -1.82
CA ILE A 36 7.69 3.20 -1.22
C ILE A 36 9.00 2.51 -0.89
N LEU A 37 10.04 2.79 -1.68
CA LEU A 37 11.39 2.27 -1.45
C LEU A 37 12.20 3.32 -0.70
N VAL A 38 12.82 2.90 0.41
CA VAL A 38 13.55 3.80 1.31
C VAL A 38 15.04 3.46 1.38
N THR A 39 15.88 4.44 1.71
CA THR A 39 17.29 4.21 2.05
C THR A 39 17.41 3.60 3.45
N SER A 40 18.59 3.16 3.85
CA SER A 40 18.82 2.56 5.17
C SER A 40 18.56 3.55 6.31
N GLU A 41 18.88 4.83 6.11
CA GLU A 41 18.67 5.90 7.09
C GLU A 41 17.18 6.14 7.32
N MET A 42 16.39 6.23 6.24
CA MET A 42 14.95 6.39 6.32
C MET A 42 14.25 5.13 6.86
N ALA A 43 14.80 3.94 6.57
CA ALA A 43 14.31 2.68 7.14
C ALA A 43 14.49 2.60 8.67
N ALA A 44 15.51 3.26 9.23
CA ALA A 44 15.78 3.26 10.67
C ALA A 44 14.77 4.11 11.47
N VAL A 45 14.14 5.09 10.82
CA VAL A 45 13.13 5.99 11.42
C VAL A 45 11.72 5.69 10.88
N LEU A 46 11.55 4.59 10.15
CA LEU A 46 10.25 4.17 9.61
C LEU A 46 9.37 3.66 10.76
N LYS A 47 8.20 4.29 10.92
CA LYS A 47 7.23 3.97 11.97
C LYS A 47 6.14 3.02 11.50
N ASP A 48 5.50 3.34 10.37
CA ASP A 48 4.42 2.53 9.81
C ASP A 48 4.28 2.74 8.30
N VAL A 49 3.63 1.80 7.63
CA VAL A 49 3.23 1.91 6.23
C VAL A 49 1.80 1.37 6.08
N ARG A 50 0.92 2.18 5.50
CA ARG A 50 -0.50 1.86 5.34
C ARG A 50 -0.97 2.00 3.90
N ILE A 51 -1.94 1.17 3.54
CA ILE A 51 -2.69 1.27 2.29
C ILE A 51 -4.06 1.82 2.64
N ASP A 52 -4.42 2.95 2.04
CA ASP A 52 -5.69 3.61 2.26
C ASP A 52 -6.79 2.99 1.39
N LEU A 53 -7.41 1.94 1.93
CA LEU A 53 -8.55 1.29 1.30
C LEU A 53 -9.86 2.08 1.47
N GLU A 54 -9.91 3.08 2.36
CA GLU A 54 -11.09 3.93 2.54
C GLU A 54 -11.22 4.87 1.33
N THR A 55 -10.12 5.51 0.92
CA THR A 55 -10.08 6.29 -0.32
C THR A 55 -10.40 5.42 -1.54
N ARG A 56 -9.91 4.17 -1.56
CA ARG A 56 -10.24 3.21 -2.64
C ARG A 56 -11.74 2.82 -2.66
N ALA A 57 -12.45 2.97 -1.54
CA ALA A 57 -13.87 2.63 -1.41
C ALA A 57 -14.83 3.78 -1.75
N LEU A 58 -14.31 4.97 -2.09
CA LEU A 58 -15.13 6.12 -2.48
C LEU A 58 -15.92 5.89 -3.77
N GLU A 59 -16.89 6.76 -4.04
CA GLU A 59 -17.63 6.76 -5.30
C GLU A 59 -16.72 7.17 -6.46
N ARG A 60 -16.75 6.40 -7.56
CA ARG A 60 -15.89 6.56 -8.75
C ARG A 60 -14.39 6.71 -8.37
N PRO A 61 -13.84 5.72 -7.64
CA PRO A 61 -12.48 5.80 -7.13
C PRO A 61 -11.47 5.58 -8.26
N SER A 62 -10.19 5.85 -7.97
CA SER A 62 -9.06 5.30 -8.74
C SER A 62 -9.03 3.76 -8.63
N ASP A 63 -8.37 3.07 -9.57
CA ASP A 63 -8.12 1.63 -9.50
C ASP A 63 -7.00 1.32 -8.51
N HIS A 64 -6.19 2.32 -8.18
CA HIS A 64 -5.17 2.28 -7.15
C HIS A 64 -5.67 2.83 -5.80
N ALA A 65 -5.19 2.23 -4.71
CA ALA A 65 -5.28 2.72 -3.34
C ALA A 65 -4.00 3.49 -2.98
N PRO A 66 -4.09 4.66 -2.33
CA PRO A 66 -2.92 5.38 -1.85
C PRO A 66 -2.09 4.53 -0.88
N VAL A 67 -0.77 4.65 -0.99
CA VAL A 67 0.19 4.05 -0.04
C VAL A 67 0.91 5.19 0.67
N ALA A 68 0.96 5.12 2.00
CA ALA A 68 1.61 6.13 2.83
C ALA A 68 2.60 5.48 3.79
N ALA A 69 3.77 6.09 3.94
CA ALA A 69 4.76 5.74 4.95
C ALA A 69 4.87 6.88 5.98
N GLU A 70 4.90 6.53 7.25
CA GLU A 70 5.08 7.44 8.38
C GLU A 70 6.48 7.24 8.96
N PHE A 71 7.17 8.36 9.26
CA PHE A 71 8.53 8.36 9.81
C PHE A 71 8.55 9.20 11.09
N ASP A 72 9.17 8.69 12.16
CA ASP A 72 9.37 9.40 13.41
C ASP A 72 10.78 10.02 13.42
N LEU A 73 10.86 11.33 13.20
CA LEU A 73 12.11 12.11 13.14
C LEU A 73 12.37 12.87 14.45
#